data_AF-A0A4R9QBP6-F1
#
_entry.id   AF-A0A4R9QBP6-F1
#
_cell.length_a   1.000
_cell.length_b   1.000
_cell.length_c   1.000
_cell.angle_alpha   90.00
_cell.angle_beta   90.00
_cell.angle_gamma   90.00
#
_symmetry.space_group_name_H-M   'P 1'
#
loop_
_entity.id
_entity.type
_entity.pdbx_description
1 polymer ?
#
loop_
_entity_poly.entity_id
_entity_poly.type
_entity_poly.pdbx_seq_one_letter_code
_entity_poly.pdbx_strand_id
1 'polypeptide(L)'
;MTRLGISGRDVVDIPAYSILTITVSGGSGTCEELGDHPGAFPETAINGSAAIGPFAVATRYRLRSVPASALSYEIAPADFPAVSSDVERIVKLTQAEYDALSLPDAATLYLVVG
;
A
#
# COMPACT_ATOMS: atom_id res chain seq x y z
N MET A 1 9.37 -16.15 -7.26
CA MET A 1 8.45 -15.04 -7.52
C MET A 1 8.62 -14.63 -8.97
N THR A 2 7.54 -14.49 -9.74
CA THR A 2 7.62 -14.36 -11.21
C THR A 2 7.24 -12.94 -11.62
N ARG A 3 8.15 -12.23 -12.28
CA ARG A 3 7.88 -10.91 -12.87
C ARG A 3 7.10 -11.07 -14.16
N LEU A 4 6.07 -10.25 -14.32
CA LEU A 4 5.24 -10.19 -15.52
C LEU A 4 5.67 -8.97 -16.36
N GLY A 5 5.92 -9.18 -17.64
CA GLY A 5 6.19 -8.08 -18.58
C GLY A 5 4.90 -7.38 -18.99
N ILE A 6 4.95 -6.05 -19.16
CA ILE A 6 3.79 -5.27 -19.56
C ILE A 6 3.67 -5.25 -21.09
N SER A 7 2.53 -5.68 -21.62
CA SER A 7 2.28 -5.81 -23.08
C SER A 7 2.04 -4.48 -23.82
N GLY A 8 2.24 -3.35 -23.13
CA GLY A 8 1.98 -1.99 -23.60
C GLY A 8 0.83 -1.33 -22.85
N ARG A 9 -0.18 -2.12 -22.45
CA ARG A 9 -1.28 -1.67 -21.58
C ARG A 9 -1.89 -2.85 -20.83
N ASP A 10 -1.69 -2.89 -19.53
CA ASP A 10 -2.17 -3.97 -18.67
C ASP A 10 -3.02 -3.40 -17.53
N VAL A 11 -4.00 -4.18 -17.08
CA VAL A 11 -4.78 -3.88 -15.87
C VAL A 11 -4.37 -4.88 -14.80
N VAL A 12 -4.02 -4.37 -13.63
CA VAL A 12 -3.49 -5.15 -12.52
C VAL A 12 -4.35 -4.93 -11.29
N ASP A 13 -4.81 -6.02 -10.69
CA ASP A 13 -5.47 -6.02 -9.40
C ASP A 13 -4.41 -6.25 -8.31
N ILE A 14 -4.26 -5.27 -7.41
CA ILE A 14 -3.39 -5.37 -6.24
C ILE A 14 -4.28 -5.85 -5.08
N PRO A 15 -4.08 -7.07 -4.55
CA PRO A 15 -4.83 -7.54 -3.38
C PRO A 15 -4.57 -6.66 -2.16
N ALA A 16 -5.50 -6.70 -1.20
CA ALA A 16 -5.28 -6.06 0.10
C ALA A 16 -3.96 -6.51 0.71
N TYR A 17 -3.26 -5.60 1.38
CA TYR A 17 -2.00 -5.84 2.08
C TYR A 17 -0.87 -6.36 1.18
N SER A 18 -0.92 -6.05 -0.12
CA SER A 18 0.13 -6.38 -1.09
C SER A 18 0.75 -5.13 -1.70
N ILE A 19 2.01 -5.22 -2.11
CA ILE A 19 2.74 -4.18 -2.82
C ILE A 19 2.90 -4.61 -4.27
N LEU A 20 2.58 -3.69 -5.18
CA LEU A 20 2.94 -3.78 -6.58
C LEU A 20 4.30 -3.10 -6.78
N THR A 21 5.30 -3.85 -7.18
CA THR A 21 6.62 -3.33 -7.56
C THR A 21 6.72 -3.30 -9.07
N ILE A 22 6.96 -2.12 -9.63
CA ILE A 22 7.17 -1.89 -11.06
C ILE A 22 8.65 -1.67 -11.30
N THR A 23 9.23 -2.44 -12.22
CA THR A 23 10.63 -2.31 -12.65
C THR A 23 10.69 -1.78 -14.06
N VAL A 24 11.43 -0.69 -14.25
CA VAL A 24 11.71 -0.10 -15.58
C VAL A 24 12.99 -0.70 -16.14
N SER A 25 12.93 -1.28 -17.34
CA SER A 25 14.05 -1.95 -18.00
C SER A 25 14.61 -1.19 -19.20
N GLY A 26 13.92 -0.13 -19.63
CA GLY A 26 14.31 0.74 -20.73
C GLY A 26 13.08 1.38 -21.38
N GLY A 27 12.89 2.68 -21.18
CA GLY A 27 11.72 3.44 -21.65
C GLY A 27 11.02 4.17 -20.50
N SER A 28 9.74 4.46 -20.70
CA SER A 28 8.89 5.07 -19.69
C SER A 28 7.49 4.44 -19.71
N GLY A 29 6.69 4.79 -18.72
CA GLY A 29 5.30 4.41 -18.73
C GLY A 29 4.48 5.25 -17.79
N THR A 30 3.27 4.80 -17.52
CA THR A 30 2.35 5.50 -16.63
C THR A 30 1.51 4.51 -15.84
N CYS A 31 1.07 4.94 -14.66
CA CYS A 31 0.05 4.26 -13.88
C CYS A 31 -1.14 5.17 -13.61
N GLU A 32 -2.32 4.57 -13.54
CA GLU A 32 -3.55 5.24 -13.18
C GLU A 32 -4.36 4.31 -12.30
N GLU A 33 -4.81 4.82 -11.17
CA GLU A 33 -5.72 4.08 -10.30
C GLU A 33 -7.09 3.97 -10.96
N LEU A 34 -7.58 2.73 -11.09
CA LEU A 34 -8.94 2.45 -11.52
C LEU A 34 -9.79 2.29 -10.26
N GLY A 35 -10.13 3.42 -9.64
CA GLY A 35 -10.96 3.44 -8.43
C GLY A 35 -12.46 3.33 -8.72
N ASP A 36 -13.23 3.15 -7.66
CA ASP A 36 -14.69 2.96 -7.71
C ASP A 36 -15.47 4.29 -7.73
N HIS A 37 -14.75 5.42 -7.66
CA HIS A 37 -15.34 6.74 -7.54
C HIS A 37 -15.49 7.43 -8.91
N PRO A 38 -16.61 8.10 -9.19
CA PRO A 38 -16.76 8.89 -10.41
C PRO A 38 -15.85 10.13 -10.37
N GLY A 39 -14.91 10.22 -11.31
CA GLY A 39 -13.97 11.35 -11.41
C GLY A 39 -12.76 11.02 -12.29
N ALA A 40 -11.98 12.03 -12.67
CA ALA A 40 -10.74 11.84 -13.41
C ALA A 40 -9.62 11.39 -12.46
N PHE A 41 -9.06 10.20 -12.72
CA PHE A 41 -7.89 9.70 -12.00
C PHE A 41 -6.63 10.21 -12.71
N PRO A 42 -5.80 11.03 -12.04
CA PRO A 42 -4.60 11.56 -12.67
C PRO A 42 -3.63 10.43 -12.98
N GLU A 43 -3.15 10.43 -14.22
CA GLU A 43 -2.13 9.50 -14.69
C GLU A 43 -0.76 9.94 -14.14
N THR A 44 -0.08 9.03 -13.45
CA THR A 44 1.24 9.27 -12.86
C THR A 44 2.31 8.69 -13.75
N ALA A 45 3.35 9.47 -14.06
CA ALA A 45 4.46 9.03 -14.89
C ALA A 45 5.40 8.07 -14.13
N ILE A 46 5.82 7.00 -14.81
CA ILE A 46 6.80 6.02 -14.34
C ILE A 46 8.07 6.21 -15.16
N ASN A 47 9.02 6.96 -14.58
CA ASN A 47 10.32 7.25 -15.19
C ASN A 47 11.47 6.47 -14.52
N GLY A 48 11.16 5.72 -13.46
CA GLY A 48 12.06 4.85 -12.71
C GLY A 48 11.25 3.78 -11.98
N SER A 49 11.93 2.76 -11.47
CA SER A 49 11.26 1.70 -10.71
C SER A 49 10.50 2.30 -9.52
N ALA A 50 9.28 1.83 -9.29
CA ALA A 50 8.36 2.38 -8.31
C ALA A 50 7.60 1.27 -7.57
N ALA A 51 7.10 1.58 -6.38
CA ALA A 51 6.22 0.70 -5.62
C ALA A 51 4.87 1.41 -5.39
N ILE A 52 3.78 0.65 -5.47
CA ILE A 52 2.41 1.12 -5.25
C ILE A 52 1.77 0.24 -4.18
N GLY A 53 1.10 0.87 -3.19
CA GLY A 53 0.56 0.21 -2.01
C GLY A 53 1.57 0.13 -0.85
N PRO A 54 1.27 -0.66 0.21
CA PRO A 54 0.10 -1.52 0.34
C PRO A 54 -1.19 -0.77 0.68
N PHE A 55 -2.33 -1.32 0.24
CA PHE A 55 -3.67 -0.80 0.54
C PHE A 55 -4.42 -1.75 1.47
N ALA A 56 -5.31 -1.22 2.32
CA ALA A 56 -6.13 -2.04 3.22
C ALA A 56 -7.25 -2.82 2.49
N VAL A 57 -7.56 -2.43 1.26
CA VAL A 57 -8.53 -3.09 0.37
C VAL A 57 -7.86 -3.40 -0.97
N ALA A 58 -8.46 -4.28 -1.77
CA ALA A 58 -7.96 -4.52 -3.12
C ALA A 58 -8.15 -3.28 -4.00
N THR A 59 -7.11 -2.90 -4.72
CA THR A 59 -7.10 -1.70 -5.57
C THR A 59 -6.64 -2.07 -6.97
N ARG A 60 -7.28 -1.50 -7.99
CA ARG A 60 -6.96 -1.79 -9.39
C ARG A 60 -6.18 -0.65 -10.02
N TYR A 61 -5.17 -0.98 -10.81
CA TYR A 61 -4.36 -0.02 -11.56
C TYR A 61 -4.29 -0.38 -13.04
N ARG A 62 -4.29 0.64 -13.90
CA ARG A 62 -3.93 0.54 -15.30
C ARG A 62 -2.48 0.95 -15.47
N LEU A 63 -1.66 0.06 -16.01
CA LEU A 63 -0.27 0.31 -16.35
C LEU A 63 -0.13 0.45 -17.87
N ARG A 64 0.63 1.43 -18.32
CA ARG A 64 1.01 1.60 -19.73
C ARG A 64 2.51 1.69 -19.85
N SER A 65 3.07 1.08 -20.90
CA SER A 65 4.51 1.08 -21.15
C SER A 65 4.81 1.50 -22.59
N VAL A 66 5.86 2.30 -22.75
CA VAL A 66 6.39 2.73 -24.05
C VAL A 66 7.92 2.64 -24.04
N PRO A 67 8.54 1.78 -24.87
CA PRO A 67 7.91 0.76 -25.74
C PRO A 67 7.18 -0.34 -24.95
N ALA A 68 6.35 -1.14 -25.62
CA ALA A 68 5.79 -2.36 -25.01
C ALA A 68 6.94 -3.23 -24.50
N SER A 69 6.81 -3.81 -23.29
CA SER A 69 7.86 -4.49 -22.53
C SER A 69 8.93 -3.61 -21.85
N ALA A 70 8.82 -2.28 -21.90
CA ALA A 70 9.72 -1.39 -21.15
C ALA A 70 9.59 -1.54 -19.63
N LEU A 71 8.41 -1.98 -19.19
CA LEU A 71 8.05 -2.17 -17.80
C LEU A 71 7.77 -3.64 -17.52
N SER A 72 8.11 -4.06 -16.30
CA SER A 72 7.66 -5.31 -15.71
C SER A 72 7.12 -5.02 -14.31
N TYR A 73 6.28 -5.91 -13.79
CA TYR A 73 5.78 -5.78 -12.44
C TYR A 73 5.73 -7.11 -11.71
N GLU A 74 5.71 -7.01 -10.38
CA GLU A 74 5.47 -8.12 -9.47
C GLU A 74 4.57 -7.66 -8.34
N ILE A 75 3.73 -8.55 -7.83
CA ILE A 75 2.92 -8.31 -6.64
C ILE A 75 3.38 -9.26 -5.55
N ALA A 76 3.75 -8.69 -4.41
CA ALA A 76 4.12 -9.44 -3.21
C ALA A 76 3.19 -9.06 -2.06
N PRO A 77 2.95 -9.96 -1.09
CA PRO A 77 2.50 -9.56 0.23
C PRO A 77 3.44 -8.49 0.78
N ALA A 78 2.87 -7.43 1.34
CA ALA A 78 3.68 -6.44 2.01
C ALA A 78 4.23 -7.04 3.30
N ASP A 79 5.50 -6.81 3.57
CA ASP A 79 6.09 -7.14 4.86
C ASP A 79 5.62 -6.08 5.85
N PHE A 80 4.47 -6.33 6.46
CA PHE A 80 4.15 -5.65 7.70
C PHE A 80 5.05 -6.26 8.75
N PRO A 81 5.79 -5.47 9.55
CA PRO A 81 6.36 -6.02 10.77
C PRO A 81 5.19 -6.71 11.47
N ALA A 82 5.32 -8.02 11.66
CA ALA A 82 4.31 -8.78 12.36
C ALA A 82 4.01 -7.98 13.61
N VAL A 83 2.75 -7.57 13.78
CA VAL A 83 2.29 -7.08 15.07
C VAL A 83 2.33 -8.34 15.93
N SER A 84 3.51 -8.69 16.42
CA SER A 84 3.81 -9.97 17.05
C SER A 84 3.28 -10.01 18.49
N SER A 85 2.33 -9.15 18.81
CA SER A 85 1.72 -9.02 20.11
C SER A 85 0.46 -8.14 20.02
N ASP A 86 -0.70 -8.79 20.14
CA ASP A 86 -1.68 -8.41 21.17
C ASP A 86 -2.31 -7.01 21.13
N VAL A 87 -3.06 -6.66 20.07
CA VAL A 87 -4.22 -5.76 20.31
C VAL A 87 -5.34 -6.61 20.88
N GLU A 88 -5.25 -6.91 22.17
CA GLU A 88 -6.24 -7.75 22.86
C GLU A 88 -7.53 -6.97 23.16
N ARG A 89 -7.44 -5.64 23.38
CA ARG A 89 -8.59 -4.80 23.74
C ARG A 89 -8.38 -3.30 23.55
N ILE A 90 -9.36 -2.62 22.97
CA ILE A 90 -9.46 -1.15 22.96
C ILE A 90 -10.41 -0.74 24.10
N VAL A 91 -9.92 0.06 25.05
CA VAL A 91 -10.73 0.61 26.16
C VAL A 91 -10.62 2.14 26.12
N LYS A 92 -11.76 2.82 26.28
CA LYS A 92 -11.78 4.27 26.48
C LYS A 92 -11.55 4.55 27.97
N LEU A 93 -10.52 5.31 28.27
CA LEU A 93 -10.24 5.82 29.61
C LEU A 93 -10.58 7.31 29.67
N THR A 94 -11.07 7.74 30.81
CA THR A 94 -11.09 9.15 31.20
C THR A 94 -9.69 9.59 31.66
N GLN A 95 -9.43 10.90 31.68
CA GLN A 95 -8.14 11.45 32.13
C GLN A 95 -7.77 10.98 33.55
N ALA A 96 -8.75 10.94 34.46
CA ALA A 96 -8.54 10.50 35.83
C ALA A 96 -8.15 9.02 35.95
N GLU A 97 -8.65 8.17 35.05
CA GLU A 97 -8.27 6.75 34.99
C GLU A 97 -6.87 6.56 34.41
N TYR A 98 -6.47 7.39 33.45
CA TYR A 98 -5.11 7.39 32.93
C TYR A 98 -4.09 7.82 33.98
N ASP A 99 -4.36 8.93 34.68
CA ASP A 99 -3.45 9.46 35.71
C ASP A 99 -3.31 8.51 36.92
N ALA A 100 -4.28 7.60 37.11
CA ALA A 100 -4.24 6.56 38.13
C ALA A 100 -3.38 5.34 37.75
N LEU A 101 -2.93 5.22 36.49
CA LEU A 101 -1.96 4.22 36.08
C LEU A 101 -0.59 4.61 36.65
N SER A 102 -0.24 4.00 37.78
CA SER A 102 0.98 4.32 38.54
C SER A 102 2.28 4.13 37.74
N LEU A 103 2.23 3.39 36.63
CA LEU A 103 3.20 3.45 35.54
C LEU A 103 2.50 3.01 34.25
N PRO A 104 2.47 3.82 33.17
CA PRO A 104 2.02 3.33 31.88
C PRO A 104 2.96 2.22 31.42
N ASP A 105 2.41 1.05 31.14
CA ASP A 105 3.16 -0.08 30.58
C ASP A 105 3.86 0.36 29.28
N ALA A 106 5.16 0.10 29.19
CA ALA A 106 6.00 0.48 28.07
C ALA A 106 5.64 -0.25 26.77
N ALA A 107 4.90 -1.37 26.85
CA ALA A 107 4.39 -2.09 25.70
C ALA A 107 2.98 -1.64 25.25
N THR A 108 2.37 -0.68 25.94
CA THR A 108 1.00 -0.22 25.67
C THR A 108 0.99 1.17 25.03
N LEU A 109 0.28 1.32 23.90
CA LEU A 109 0.02 2.62 23.27
C LEU A 109 -1.19 3.31 23.91
N TYR A 110 -0.96 4.45 24.56
CA TYR A 110 -2.03 5.29 25.11
C TYR A 110 -2.35 6.46 24.17
N LEU A 111 -3.61 6.61 23.80
CA LEU A 111 -4.12 7.71 22.98
C LEU A 111 -5.09 8.54 23.82
N VAL A 112 -4.61 9.68 24.33
CA VAL A 112 -5.45 10.64 25.07
C VAL A 112 -5.89 11.73 24.09
N VAL A 113 -7.20 11.83 23.88
CA VAL A 113 -7.80 12.88 23.05
C VAL A 113 -8.52 13.85 23.99
N GLY A 114 -8.06 15.11 24.01
CA GLY A 114 -8.66 16.20 24.77
C GLY A 114 -9.83 16.86 24.05
#